data_AF-A0A2E4J2A0-F1
#
_entry.id   AF-A0A2E4J2A0-F1
#
_cell.length_a   1.000
_cell.length_b   1.000
_cell.length_c   1.000
_cell.angle_alpha   90.00
_cell.angle_beta   90.00
_cell.angle_gamma   90.00
#
_symmetry.space_group_name_H-M   'P 1'
#
loop_
_entity.id
_entity.type
_entity.pdbx_description
1 polymer ?
#
loop_
_entity_poly.entity_id
_entity_poly.type
_entity_poly.pdbx_seq_one_letter_code
_entity_poly.pdbx_strand_id
1 'polypeptide(L)'
;MLFQKIWAEGAFDQTQLTTTDGQSVQIRNVGRWNKLAGPDFMQARIRFDEGRELIGDVELHLRAEDRVAHGHAQDSAYSDVKLHVVLFPPRANVMTRDGEGGAIPTLVLLPWLHHDLQEYAAEAAVEVMANHPETWILEKLCEMPRDELRAHLDGFAKKRWEQKVHFAGLRIAKVGWQEACHQTAMEILGFRYNRVPMLQAAMRYDLASWSEADFQVEAVFDESESKWRASGVRPGNHPHRRLAQYRDWVQARPDWPDLL
;
A
#
# COMPACT_ATOMS: atom_id res chain seq x y z
N MET A 1 -0.32 -7.24 13.12
CA MET A 1 -0.44 -5.78 13.39
C MET A 1 -0.07 -4.91 12.21
N LEU A 2 1.00 -5.17 11.45
CA LEU A 2 1.33 -4.33 10.30
C LEU A 2 0.23 -4.34 9.23
N PHE A 3 -0.28 -5.53 8.88
CA PHE A 3 -1.31 -5.68 7.86
C PHE A 3 -2.62 -4.97 8.26
N GLN A 4 -3.03 -5.13 9.51
CA GLN A 4 -4.15 -4.38 10.09
C GLN A 4 -3.91 -2.87 10.09
N LYS A 5 -2.68 -2.42 10.37
CA LYS A 5 -2.34 -0.99 10.34
C LYS A 5 -2.48 -0.39 8.94
N ILE A 6 -1.95 -1.07 7.92
CA ILE A 6 -2.10 -0.68 6.51
C ILE A 6 -3.58 -0.49 6.16
N TRP A 7 -4.43 -1.43 6.57
CA TRP A 7 -5.87 -1.34 6.36
C TRP A 7 -6.51 -0.18 7.11
N ALA A 8 -6.21 -0.03 8.40
CA ALA A 8 -6.77 1.02 9.26
C ALA A 8 -6.45 2.43 8.76
N GLU A 9 -5.27 2.62 8.19
CA GLU A 9 -4.81 3.88 7.61
C GLU A 9 -5.29 4.11 6.18
N GLY A 10 -5.90 3.09 5.55
CA GLY A 10 -6.29 3.12 4.14
C GLY A 10 -5.08 3.27 3.21
N ALA A 11 -3.90 2.82 3.64
CA ALA A 11 -2.63 3.08 3.00
C ALA A 11 -2.36 2.15 1.82
N PHE A 12 -3.29 2.06 0.88
CA PHE A 12 -3.24 1.27 -0.36
C PHE A 12 -4.15 1.92 -1.41
N ASP A 13 -3.93 1.61 -2.68
CA ASP A 13 -4.73 2.10 -3.80
C ASP A 13 -6.14 1.52 -3.75
N GLN A 14 -7.14 2.39 -3.59
CA GLN A 14 -8.56 2.01 -3.49
C GLN A 14 -9.35 2.26 -4.79
N THR A 15 -8.69 2.70 -5.86
CA THR A 15 -9.39 3.22 -7.06
C THR A 15 -10.07 2.13 -7.88
N GLN A 16 -9.48 0.94 -7.96
CA GLN A 16 -9.98 -0.16 -8.80
C GLN A 16 -9.96 -1.51 -8.06
N LEU A 17 -10.28 -1.51 -6.75
CA LEU A 17 -10.31 -2.74 -5.99
C LEU A 17 -11.31 -3.73 -6.58
N THR A 18 -10.86 -4.95 -6.79
CA THR A 18 -11.70 -6.06 -7.24
C THR A 18 -11.48 -7.28 -6.38
N THR A 19 -12.55 -8.02 -6.11
CA THR A 19 -12.47 -9.32 -5.45
C THR A 19 -11.89 -10.39 -6.38
N THR A 20 -11.53 -11.54 -5.82
CA THR A 20 -11.00 -12.69 -6.57
C THR A 20 -11.97 -13.27 -7.60
N ASP A 21 -13.27 -13.04 -7.42
CA ASP A 21 -14.35 -13.41 -8.34
C ASP A 21 -14.78 -12.25 -9.27
N GLY A 22 -14.06 -11.12 -9.24
CA GLY A 22 -14.20 -10.04 -10.22
C GLY A 22 -15.21 -8.95 -9.86
N GLN A 23 -15.79 -8.96 -8.66
CA GLN A 23 -16.68 -7.89 -8.22
C GLN A 23 -15.87 -6.65 -7.86
N SER A 24 -16.34 -5.46 -8.28
CA SER A 24 -15.71 -4.21 -7.88
C SER A 24 -16.03 -3.89 -6.42
N VAL A 25 -15.06 -3.35 -5.68
CA VAL A 25 -15.17 -3.05 -4.25
C VAL A 25 -14.92 -1.58 -4.01
N GLN A 26 -15.83 -0.93 -3.30
CA GLN A 26 -15.65 0.44 -2.81
C GLN A 26 -15.68 0.43 -1.28
N ILE A 27 -14.57 0.82 -0.66
CA ILE A 27 -14.47 0.94 0.80
C ILE A 27 -14.90 2.35 1.18
N ARG A 28 -16.11 2.50 1.74
CA ARG A 28 -16.62 3.79 2.23
C ARG A 28 -16.15 4.09 3.65
N ASN A 29 -15.93 3.04 4.44
CA ASN A 29 -15.33 3.10 5.76
C ASN A 29 -14.63 1.77 6.06
N VAL A 30 -13.38 1.81 6.51
CA VAL A 30 -12.55 0.63 6.84
C VAL A 30 -13.01 -0.14 8.09
N GLY A 31 -13.91 0.44 8.88
CA GLY A 31 -14.40 -0.10 10.13
C GLY A 31 -13.57 0.35 11.34
N ARG A 32 -14.04 -0.02 12.54
CA ARG A 32 -13.31 0.20 13.80
C ARG A 32 -12.40 -0.98 14.06
N TRP A 33 -11.09 -0.73 14.20
CA TRP A 33 -10.11 -1.76 14.54
C TRP A 33 -10.45 -2.42 15.87
N ASN A 34 -10.76 -3.72 15.83
CA ASN A 34 -10.94 -4.56 17.00
C ASN A 34 -9.58 -5.10 17.49
N LYS A 35 -9.28 -4.90 18.77
CA LYS A 35 -8.06 -5.40 19.41
C LYS A 35 -8.34 -6.56 20.38
N LEU A 36 -9.59 -7.01 20.42
CA LEU A 36 -10.07 -8.11 21.24
C LEU A 36 -10.40 -9.31 20.34
N ALA A 37 -11.04 -10.34 20.88
CA ALA A 37 -11.50 -11.48 20.10
C ALA A 37 -12.56 -11.07 19.06
N GLY A 38 -12.64 -11.84 17.97
CA GLY A 38 -13.54 -11.57 16.84
C GLY A 38 -12.80 -10.96 15.65
N PRO A 39 -13.54 -10.42 14.66
CA PRO A 39 -12.95 -9.98 13.40
C PRO A 39 -12.04 -8.76 13.58
N ASP A 40 -11.03 -8.61 12.71
CA ASP A 40 -10.04 -7.53 12.80
C ASP A 40 -10.66 -6.12 12.79
N PHE A 41 -11.70 -5.89 11.97
CA PHE A 41 -12.39 -4.61 11.88
C PHE A 41 -13.90 -4.78 11.94
N MET A 42 -14.55 -4.02 12.82
CA MET A 42 -16.00 -4.07 12.99
C MET A 42 -16.70 -2.93 12.28
N GLN A 43 -17.91 -3.18 11.76
CA GLN A 43 -18.81 -2.15 11.22
C GLN A 43 -18.19 -1.32 10.08
N ALA A 44 -17.43 -1.97 9.20
CA ALA A 44 -16.99 -1.39 7.94
C ALA A 44 -18.19 -1.13 7.01
N ARG A 45 -18.04 -0.15 6.12
CA ARG A 45 -19.03 0.20 5.10
C ARG A 45 -18.44 -0.08 3.73
N ILE A 46 -18.96 -1.09 3.07
CA ILE A 46 -18.42 -1.59 1.81
C ILE A 46 -19.55 -1.65 0.80
N ARG A 47 -19.26 -1.27 -0.45
CA ARG A 47 -20.16 -1.46 -1.57
C ARG A 47 -19.50 -2.37 -2.59
N PHE A 48 -20.25 -3.36 -3.06
CA PHE A 48 -19.86 -4.23 -4.17
C PHE A 48 -20.64 -3.80 -5.41
N ASP A 49 -19.96 -3.62 -6.52
CA ASP A 49 -20.54 -3.19 -7.80
C ASP A 49 -21.42 -1.93 -7.65
N GLU A 50 -22.49 -1.83 -8.42
CA GLU A 50 -23.52 -0.78 -8.31
C GLU A 50 -24.55 -1.08 -7.20
N GLY A 51 -24.24 -2.02 -6.31
CA GLY A 51 -25.13 -2.47 -5.25
C GLY A 51 -25.31 -1.47 -4.10
N ARG A 52 -26.11 -1.86 -3.12
CA ARG A 52 -26.29 -1.10 -1.88
C ARG A 52 -25.04 -1.17 -1.01
N GLU A 53 -24.79 -0.11 -0.25
CA GLU A 53 -23.79 -0.14 0.83
C GLU A 53 -24.18 -1.18 1.88
N LEU A 54 -23.24 -2.07 2.19
CA LEU A 54 -23.33 -3.07 3.24
C LEU A 54 -22.56 -2.60 4.46
N ILE A 55 -23.13 -2.86 5.64
CA ILE A 55 -22.46 -2.71 6.92
C ILE A 55 -22.13 -4.11 7.42
N GLY A 56 -20.88 -4.32 7.82
CA GLY A 56 -20.46 -5.54 8.48
C GLY A 56 -18.96 -5.55 8.72
N ASP A 57 -18.43 -6.71 9.09
CA ASP A 57 -17.07 -6.82 9.59
C ASP A 57 -16.08 -7.22 8.48
N VAL A 58 -14.80 -6.93 8.70
CA VAL A 58 -13.70 -7.25 7.79
C VAL A 58 -12.66 -8.06 8.55
N GLU A 59 -12.27 -9.17 7.93
CA GLU A 59 -11.25 -10.07 8.46
C GLU A 59 -9.99 -10.02 7.60
N LEU A 60 -8.82 -10.00 8.22
CA LEU A 60 -7.53 -9.91 7.53
C LEU A 60 -6.67 -11.15 7.78
N HIS A 61 -6.22 -11.80 6.70
CA HIS A 61 -5.22 -12.87 6.78
C HIS A 61 -4.07 -12.68 5.79
N LEU A 62 -2.93 -13.32 6.04
CA LEU A 62 -1.87 -13.35 5.02
C LEU A 62 -2.31 -14.18 3.82
N ARG A 63 -2.95 -15.32 4.08
CA ARG A 63 -3.47 -16.23 3.07
C ARG A 63 -4.90 -16.64 3.39
N ALA A 64 -5.69 -16.95 2.36
CA ALA A 64 -7.08 -17.35 2.57
C ALA A 64 -7.21 -18.65 3.38
N GLU A 65 -6.22 -19.54 3.25
CA GLU A 65 -6.12 -20.82 3.93
C GLU A 65 -5.97 -20.68 5.45
N ASP A 66 -5.46 -19.55 5.94
CA ASP A 66 -5.27 -19.32 7.38
C ASP A 66 -6.63 -19.28 8.12
N ARG A 67 -7.67 -18.70 7.50
CA ARG A 67 -9.03 -18.68 8.08
C ARG A 67 -9.60 -20.09 8.26
N VAL A 68 -9.30 -21.01 7.34
CA VAL A 68 -9.73 -22.42 7.42
C VAL A 68 -8.98 -23.12 8.55
N ALA A 69 -7.67 -22.88 8.66
CA ALA A 69 -6.83 -23.48 9.70
C ALA A 69 -7.21 -22.99 11.11
N HIS A 70 -7.70 -21.76 11.25
CA HIS A 70 -8.12 -21.18 12.52
C HIS A 70 -9.57 -21.51 12.93
N GLY A 71 -10.34 -22.21 12.09
CA GLY A 71 -11.71 -22.63 12.42
C GLY A 71 -12.72 -21.48 12.53
N HIS A 72 -12.37 -20.28 12.05
CA HIS A 72 -13.22 -19.09 12.15
C HIS A 72 -14.55 -19.21 11.40
N ALA A 73 -14.67 -20.16 10.47
CA ALA A 73 -15.94 -20.48 9.84
C ALA A 73 -16.98 -20.99 10.85
N GLN A 74 -16.59 -21.70 11.91
CA GLN A 74 -17.54 -22.25 12.90
C GLN A 74 -17.77 -21.35 14.12
N ASP A 75 -17.09 -20.20 14.19
CA ASP A 75 -17.20 -19.27 15.31
C ASP A 75 -18.21 -18.16 14.97
N SER A 76 -19.27 -18.08 15.79
CA SER A 76 -20.36 -17.11 15.59
C SER A 76 -19.90 -15.65 15.69
N ALA A 77 -18.76 -15.38 16.34
CA ALA A 77 -18.16 -14.06 16.38
C ALA A 77 -17.78 -13.52 14.98
N TYR A 78 -17.63 -14.39 13.98
CA TYR A 78 -17.26 -14.01 12.60
C TYR A 78 -18.42 -14.08 11.61
N SER A 79 -19.65 -14.27 12.10
CA SER A 79 -20.85 -14.40 11.27
C SER A 79 -21.19 -13.14 10.47
N ASP A 80 -20.76 -11.96 10.94
CA ASP A 80 -21.00 -10.69 10.24
C ASP A 80 -19.85 -10.25 9.32
N VAL A 81 -18.85 -11.12 9.07
CA VAL A 81 -17.77 -10.81 8.13
C VAL A 81 -18.32 -10.74 6.70
N LYS A 82 -18.27 -9.56 6.08
CA LYS A 82 -18.74 -9.31 4.70
C LYS A 82 -17.62 -9.20 3.68
N LEU A 83 -16.38 -9.06 4.13
CA LEU A 83 -15.21 -9.00 3.28
C LEU A 83 -14.04 -9.70 3.97
N HIS A 84 -13.40 -10.60 3.23
CA HIS A 84 -12.13 -11.20 3.64
C HIS A 84 -11.00 -10.53 2.85
N VAL A 85 -10.06 -9.91 3.55
CA VAL A 85 -8.93 -9.24 2.93
C VAL A 85 -7.70 -10.10 3.15
N VAL A 86 -7.12 -10.59 2.06
CA VAL A 86 -5.92 -11.41 2.09
C VAL A 86 -4.75 -10.66 1.51
N LEU A 87 -3.57 -10.86 2.07
CA LEU A 87 -2.37 -10.25 1.51
C LEU A 87 -1.98 -10.94 0.21
N PHE A 88 -1.81 -12.26 0.24
CA PHE A 88 -1.41 -13.03 -0.93
C PHE A 88 -2.61 -13.60 -1.67
N PRO A 89 -2.53 -13.72 -3.01
CA PRO A 89 -3.55 -14.42 -3.78
C PRO A 89 -3.77 -15.84 -3.24
N PRO A 90 -5.03 -16.30 -3.11
CA PRO A 90 -5.33 -17.67 -2.73
C PRO A 90 -4.87 -18.65 -3.81
N ARG A 91 -4.64 -19.91 -3.43
CA ARG A 91 -4.46 -20.99 -4.42
C ARG A 91 -5.74 -21.15 -5.26
N ALA A 92 -5.58 -21.66 -6.48
CA ALA A 92 -6.71 -21.97 -7.36
C ALA A 92 -7.75 -22.84 -6.61
N ASN A 93 -9.03 -22.47 -6.72
CA ASN A 93 -10.18 -23.13 -6.09
C ASN A 93 -10.35 -22.95 -4.56
N VAL A 94 -9.56 -22.10 -3.91
CA VAL A 94 -9.81 -21.74 -2.50
C VAL A 94 -10.81 -20.59 -2.46
N MET A 95 -12.00 -20.85 -1.90
CA MET A 95 -13.03 -19.84 -1.68
C MET A 95 -13.30 -19.68 -0.19
N THR A 96 -13.28 -18.44 0.29
CA THR A 96 -13.62 -18.11 1.67
C THR A 96 -15.11 -18.32 1.88
N ARG A 97 -15.49 -18.99 2.97
CA ARG A 97 -16.89 -19.21 3.33
C ARG A 97 -17.22 -18.76 4.74
N ASP A 98 -18.48 -18.40 4.95
CA ASP A 98 -19.06 -18.20 6.28
C ASP A 98 -19.44 -19.55 6.93
N GLY A 99 -19.99 -19.49 8.15
CA GLY A 99 -20.40 -20.69 8.89
C GLY A 99 -21.60 -21.43 8.33
N GLU A 100 -22.34 -20.82 7.41
CA GLU A 100 -23.45 -21.44 6.68
C GLU A 100 -23.01 -21.99 5.31
N GLY A 101 -21.73 -21.79 4.95
CA GLY A 101 -21.15 -22.20 3.67
C GLY A 101 -21.32 -21.18 2.54
N GLY A 102 -21.91 -20.01 2.82
CA GLY A 102 -22.00 -18.87 1.90
C GLY A 102 -20.63 -18.33 1.54
N ALA A 103 -20.45 -17.88 0.30
CA ALA A 103 -19.18 -17.32 -0.16
C ALA A 103 -18.96 -15.93 0.44
N ILE A 104 -17.78 -15.70 1.02
CA ILE A 104 -17.35 -14.38 1.47
C ILE A 104 -16.48 -13.76 0.38
N PRO A 105 -16.84 -12.58 -0.15
CA PRO A 105 -16.02 -11.86 -1.11
C PRO A 105 -14.59 -11.67 -0.58
N THR A 106 -13.60 -11.99 -1.41
CA THR A 106 -12.19 -11.97 -1.00
C THR A 106 -11.42 -10.94 -1.81
N LEU A 107 -10.82 -9.95 -1.13
CA LEU A 107 -9.98 -8.92 -1.74
C LEU A 107 -8.50 -9.27 -1.51
N VAL A 108 -7.70 -9.30 -2.57
CA VAL A 108 -6.24 -9.45 -2.47
C VAL A 108 -5.60 -8.07 -2.40
N LEU A 109 -4.96 -7.73 -1.28
CA LEU A 109 -4.43 -6.38 -1.05
C LEU A 109 -3.05 -6.13 -1.68
N LEU A 110 -2.22 -7.17 -1.85
CA LEU A 110 -0.83 -7.01 -2.29
C LEU A 110 -0.66 -6.21 -3.60
N PRO A 111 -1.47 -6.41 -4.66
CA PRO A 111 -1.36 -5.61 -5.90
C PRO A 111 -1.70 -4.13 -5.76
N TRP A 112 -2.30 -3.75 -4.62
CA TRP A 112 -2.80 -2.41 -4.35
C TRP A 112 -1.97 -1.68 -3.31
N LEU A 113 -0.97 -2.33 -2.69
CA LEU A 113 -0.08 -1.64 -1.77
C LEU A 113 0.70 -0.54 -2.51
N HIS A 114 0.81 0.63 -1.89
CA HIS A 114 1.63 1.71 -2.44
C HIS A 114 3.11 1.37 -2.40
N HIS A 115 3.52 0.62 -1.37
CA HIS A 115 4.90 0.22 -1.12
C HIS A 115 5.03 -1.28 -0.91
N ASP A 116 6.26 -1.77 -0.90
CA ASP A 116 6.52 -3.09 -0.35
C ASP A 116 6.20 -3.15 1.16
N LEU A 117 5.91 -4.34 1.66
CA LEU A 117 5.60 -4.56 3.08
C LEU A 117 6.75 -4.15 4.01
N GLN A 118 7.99 -4.15 3.51
CA GLN A 118 9.17 -3.83 4.31
C GLN A 118 9.27 -2.32 4.58
N GLU A 119 8.83 -1.48 3.65
CA GLU A 119 8.74 -0.03 3.86
C GLU A 119 7.67 0.31 4.90
N TYR A 120 6.48 -0.28 4.83
CA TYR A 120 5.49 -0.15 5.91
C TYR A 120 6.02 -0.66 7.25
N ALA A 121 6.77 -1.77 7.25
CA ALA A 121 7.38 -2.32 8.46
C ALA A 121 8.43 -1.38 9.03
N ALA A 122 9.24 -0.73 8.19
CA ALA A 122 10.24 0.24 8.61
C ALA A 122 9.57 1.48 9.23
N GLU A 123 8.47 1.96 8.66
CA GLU A 123 7.70 3.07 9.23
C GLU A 123 7.10 2.72 10.60
N ALA A 124 6.51 1.52 10.72
CA ALA A 124 6.01 1.01 11.98
C ALA A 124 7.13 0.81 13.01
N ALA A 125 8.30 0.34 12.59
CA ALA A 125 9.45 0.18 13.46
C ALA A 125 9.97 1.54 13.97
N VAL A 126 10.03 2.57 13.12
CA VAL A 126 10.40 3.94 13.54
C VAL A 126 9.43 4.47 14.61
N GLU A 127 8.14 4.19 14.49
CA GLU A 127 7.15 4.58 15.49
C GLU A 127 7.30 3.80 16.81
N VAL A 128 7.58 2.49 16.74
CA VAL A 128 7.86 1.66 17.92
C VAL A 128 9.18 2.04 18.60
N MET A 129 10.20 2.40 17.82
CA MET A 129 11.49 2.87 18.30
C MET A 129 11.39 4.19 19.08
N ALA A 130 10.31 4.95 18.93
CA ALA A 130 10.04 6.10 19.79
C ALA A 130 9.92 5.71 21.29
N ASN A 131 9.71 4.43 21.61
CA ASN A 131 9.65 3.88 22.97
C ASN A 131 10.95 3.22 23.46
N HIS A 132 12.02 3.19 22.66
CA HIS A 132 13.34 2.71 23.08
C HIS A 132 14.36 3.85 23.01
N PRO A 133 15.39 3.88 23.89
CA PRO A 133 16.47 4.83 23.72
C PRO A 133 17.14 4.61 22.36
N GLU A 134 17.42 5.69 21.63
CA GLU A 134 17.97 5.68 20.25
C GLU A 134 19.23 4.80 20.10
N THR A 135 19.93 4.51 21.20
CA THR A 135 21.21 3.79 21.21
C THR A 135 21.09 2.27 21.24
N TRP A 136 19.96 1.69 21.63
CA TRP A 136 19.86 0.24 21.88
C TRP A 136 20.25 -0.62 20.66
N ILE A 137 19.77 -0.24 19.46
CA ILE A 137 20.10 -0.97 18.23
C ILE A 137 21.57 -0.77 17.86
N LEU A 138 22.11 0.44 18.09
CA LEU A 138 23.51 0.76 17.80
C LEU A 138 24.45 -0.04 18.70
N GLU A 139 24.12 -0.18 19.98
CA GLU A 139 24.86 -1.01 20.94
C GLU A 139 24.91 -2.47 20.48
N LYS A 140 23.76 -3.03 20.06
CA LYS A 140 23.70 -4.41 19.56
C LYS A 140 24.48 -4.62 18.27
N LEU A 141 24.44 -3.66 17.35
CA LEU A 141 25.22 -3.72 16.11
C LEU A 141 26.72 -3.58 16.37
N CYS A 142 27.12 -2.77 17.36
CA CYS A 142 28.52 -2.61 17.78
C CYS A 142 29.09 -3.85 18.48
N GLU A 143 28.26 -4.62 19.19
CA GLU A 143 28.65 -5.90 19.81
C GLU A 143 28.89 -7.03 18.79
N MET A 144 28.37 -6.88 17.57
CA MET A 144 28.44 -7.92 16.54
C MET A 144 29.82 -7.94 15.85
N PRO A 145 30.41 -9.12 15.61
CA PRO A 145 31.61 -9.25 14.79
C PRO A 145 31.43 -8.60 13.41
N ARG A 146 32.45 -7.88 12.91
CA ARG A 146 32.33 -7.09 11.68
C ARG A 146 31.93 -7.92 10.45
N ASP A 147 32.46 -9.14 10.34
CA ASP A 147 32.16 -10.02 9.21
C ASP A 147 30.72 -10.54 9.26
N GLU A 148 30.22 -10.83 10.46
CA GLU A 148 28.83 -11.22 10.70
C GLU A 148 27.88 -10.06 10.39
N LEU A 149 28.19 -8.86 10.90
CA LEU A 149 27.43 -7.64 10.60
C LEU A 149 27.38 -7.39 9.09
N ARG A 150 28.51 -7.52 8.39
CA ARG A 150 28.56 -7.33 6.94
C ARG A 150 27.72 -8.37 6.20
N ALA A 151 27.81 -9.64 6.58
CA ALA A 151 26.99 -10.70 5.99
C ALA A 151 25.49 -10.44 6.20
N HIS A 152 25.10 -9.95 7.38
CA HIS A 152 23.72 -9.54 7.64
C HIS A 152 23.29 -8.36 6.77
N LEU A 153 24.10 -7.29 6.70
CA LEU A 153 23.81 -6.13 5.88
C LEU A 153 23.68 -6.49 4.39
N ASP A 154 24.58 -7.33 3.87
CA ASP A 154 24.52 -7.81 2.49
C ASP A 154 23.28 -8.67 2.25
N GLY A 155 22.93 -9.53 3.21
CA GLY A 155 21.70 -10.33 3.17
C GLY A 155 20.44 -9.47 3.18
N PHE A 156 20.37 -8.43 4.01
CA PHE A 156 19.24 -7.50 4.05
C PHE A 156 19.17 -6.63 2.79
N ALA A 157 20.32 -6.17 2.29
CA ALA A 157 20.40 -5.40 1.05
C ALA A 157 19.92 -6.23 -0.16
N LYS A 158 20.34 -7.50 -0.24
CA LYS A 158 19.88 -8.43 -1.28
C LYS A 158 18.38 -8.65 -1.21
N LYS A 159 17.83 -8.97 -0.03
CA LYS A 159 16.37 -9.13 0.15
C LYS A 159 15.60 -7.87 -0.27
N ARG A 160 16.11 -6.69 0.11
CA ARG A 160 15.50 -5.41 -0.28
C ARG A 160 15.54 -5.19 -1.79
N TRP A 161 16.64 -5.55 -2.44
CA TRP A 161 16.76 -5.49 -3.90
C TRP A 161 15.78 -6.43 -4.59
N GLU A 162 15.70 -7.69 -4.15
CA GLU A 162 14.79 -8.70 -4.70
C GLU A 162 13.32 -8.26 -4.58
N GLN A 163 12.93 -7.69 -3.44
CA GLN A 163 11.60 -7.12 -3.26
C GLN A 163 11.35 -5.96 -4.22
N LYS A 164 12.27 -4.99 -4.32
CA LYS A 164 12.13 -3.86 -5.23
C LYS A 164 11.98 -4.29 -6.68
N VAL A 165 12.77 -5.26 -7.13
CA VAL A 165 12.66 -5.84 -8.48
C VAL A 165 11.31 -6.51 -8.67
N HIS A 166 10.84 -7.27 -7.68
CA HIS A 166 9.53 -7.92 -7.74
C HIS A 166 8.39 -6.91 -7.89
N PHE A 167 8.34 -5.88 -7.03
CA PHE A 167 7.27 -4.87 -7.07
C PHE A 167 7.35 -3.98 -8.31
N ALA A 168 8.55 -3.64 -8.77
CA ALA A 168 8.73 -2.98 -10.07
C ALA A 168 8.16 -3.85 -11.21
N GLY A 169 8.43 -5.16 -11.20
CA GLY A 169 7.89 -6.10 -12.16
C GLY A 169 6.36 -6.16 -12.16
N LEU A 170 5.73 -6.19 -10.98
CA LEU A 170 4.27 -6.13 -10.86
C LEU A 170 3.68 -4.83 -11.42
N ARG A 171 4.31 -3.69 -11.12
CA ARG A 171 3.88 -2.38 -11.62
C ARG A 171 4.01 -2.30 -13.14
N ILE A 172 5.17 -2.71 -13.69
CA ILE A 172 5.40 -2.76 -15.14
C ILE A 172 4.36 -3.66 -15.83
N ALA A 173 4.04 -4.83 -15.25
CA ALA A 173 3.03 -5.72 -15.81
C ALA A 173 1.62 -5.10 -15.80
N LYS A 174 1.32 -4.22 -14.82
CA LYS A 174 0.00 -3.58 -14.67
C LYS A 174 -0.17 -2.37 -15.59
N VAL A 175 0.82 -1.48 -15.67
CA VAL A 175 0.68 -0.17 -16.33
C VAL A 175 1.61 0.04 -17.53
N GLY A 176 2.50 -0.91 -17.82
CA GLY A 176 3.54 -0.76 -18.84
C GLY A 176 4.80 -0.05 -18.31
N TRP A 177 5.87 -0.09 -19.10
CA TRP A 177 7.19 0.44 -18.71
C TRP A 177 7.17 1.94 -18.40
N GLN A 178 6.68 2.75 -19.35
CA GLN A 178 6.72 4.22 -19.24
C GLN A 178 5.92 4.72 -18.03
N GLU A 179 4.70 4.22 -17.84
CA GLU A 179 3.87 4.59 -16.68
C GLU A 179 4.42 4.05 -15.36
N ALA A 180 5.04 2.86 -15.35
CA ALA A 180 5.68 2.36 -14.15
C ALA A 180 6.87 3.24 -13.74
N CYS A 181 7.66 3.72 -14.70
CA CYS A 181 8.73 4.70 -14.47
C CYS A 181 8.16 6.03 -13.96
N HIS A 182 7.13 6.56 -14.61
CA HIS A 182 6.43 7.77 -14.22
C HIS A 182 5.94 7.74 -12.77
N GLN A 183 5.17 6.71 -12.42
CA GLN A 183 4.62 6.52 -11.07
C GLN A 183 5.73 6.36 -10.03
N THR A 184 6.79 5.61 -10.35
CA THR A 184 7.92 5.39 -9.44
C THR A 184 8.74 6.66 -9.22
N ALA A 185 8.96 7.48 -10.25
CA ALA A 185 9.65 8.75 -10.13
C ALA A 185 8.90 9.71 -9.20
N MET A 186 7.59 9.86 -9.42
CA MET A 186 6.72 10.68 -8.58
C MET A 186 6.69 10.20 -7.12
N GLU A 187 6.49 8.90 -6.89
CA GLU A 187 6.55 8.28 -5.57
C GLU A 187 7.86 8.62 -4.83
N ILE A 188 9.00 8.52 -5.51
CA ILE A 188 10.32 8.86 -4.96
C ILE A 188 10.41 10.35 -4.61
N LEU A 189 9.93 11.24 -5.48
CA LEU A 189 9.94 12.70 -5.26
C LEU A 189 9.09 13.12 -4.05
N GLY A 190 8.17 12.26 -3.62
CA GLY A 190 7.36 12.49 -2.42
C GLY A 190 8.14 12.43 -1.11
N PHE A 191 9.27 11.74 -1.07
CA PHE A 191 10.00 11.42 0.18
C PHE A 191 9.06 10.88 1.28
N ARG A 192 9.55 10.72 2.51
CA ARG A 192 8.78 10.13 3.62
C ARG A 192 7.33 10.64 3.76
N TYR A 193 7.08 11.92 3.52
CA TYR A 193 5.81 12.54 3.88
C TYR A 193 4.82 12.73 2.74
N ASN A 194 5.28 12.69 1.49
CA ASN A 194 4.44 12.97 0.33
C ASN A 194 4.51 11.86 -0.72
N ARG A 195 4.99 10.65 -0.41
CA ARG A 195 5.00 9.52 -1.37
C ARG A 195 3.60 9.21 -1.89
N VAL A 196 2.65 9.03 -0.98
CA VAL A 196 1.26 8.69 -1.30
C VAL A 196 0.59 9.78 -2.16
N PRO A 197 0.56 11.08 -1.78
CA PRO A 197 -0.03 12.10 -2.63
C PRO A 197 0.68 12.26 -3.99
N MET A 198 2.02 12.08 -4.06
CA MET A 198 2.72 12.08 -5.36
C MET A 198 2.33 10.88 -6.24
N LEU A 199 2.24 9.69 -5.66
CA LEU A 199 1.83 8.48 -6.39
C LEU A 199 0.38 8.61 -6.87
N GLN A 200 -0.53 9.13 -6.04
CA GLN A 200 -1.92 9.40 -6.44
C GLN A 200 -1.99 10.40 -7.59
N ALA A 201 -1.20 11.47 -7.54
CA ALA A 201 -1.09 12.42 -8.65
C ALA A 201 -0.62 11.74 -9.94
N ALA A 202 0.38 10.87 -9.86
CA ALA A 202 0.93 10.12 -10.99
C ALA A 202 -0.02 9.04 -11.55
N MET A 203 -0.98 8.59 -10.75
CA MET A 203 -2.02 7.66 -11.19
C MET A 203 -3.22 8.39 -11.82
N ARG A 204 -3.45 9.65 -11.42
CA ARG A 204 -4.53 10.49 -11.94
C ARG A 204 -4.17 11.13 -13.28
N TYR A 205 -2.92 11.54 -13.43
CA TYR A 205 -2.40 12.15 -14.65
C TYR A 205 -1.23 11.31 -15.15
N ASP A 206 -1.42 10.70 -16.32
CA ASP A 206 -0.42 9.85 -16.96
C ASP A 206 0.80 10.65 -17.46
N LEU A 207 1.86 9.95 -17.88
CA LEU A 207 3.09 10.61 -18.34
C LEU A 207 2.83 11.57 -19.51
N ALA A 208 1.90 11.23 -20.41
CA ALA A 208 1.53 12.07 -21.54
C ALA A 208 0.95 13.40 -21.08
N SER A 209 0.00 13.38 -20.13
CA SER A 209 -0.59 14.58 -19.54
C SER A 209 0.48 15.51 -18.95
N TRP A 210 1.45 14.95 -18.22
CA TRP A 210 2.55 15.73 -17.63
C TRP A 210 3.51 16.35 -18.65
N SER A 211 3.52 15.86 -19.89
CA SER A 211 4.32 16.39 -20.99
C SER A 211 3.64 17.55 -21.73
N GLU A 212 2.35 17.78 -21.50
CA GLU A 212 1.60 18.87 -22.13
C GLU A 212 2.10 20.23 -21.65
N ALA A 213 2.23 21.19 -22.57
CA ALA A 213 2.81 22.50 -22.28
C ALA A 213 1.96 23.32 -21.28
N ASP A 214 0.66 23.09 -21.24
CA ASP A 214 -0.33 23.76 -20.40
C ASP A 214 -0.67 23.00 -19.11
N PHE A 215 0.04 21.91 -18.80
CA PHE A 215 -0.18 21.14 -17.56
C PHE A 215 0.02 22.01 -16.30
N GLN A 216 -1.04 22.13 -15.49
CA GLN A 216 -1.06 22.98 -14.28
C GLN A 216 -0.77 22.15 -13.03
N VAL A 217 0.37 22.43 -12.39
CA VAL A 217 0.79 21.75 -11.15
C VAL A 217 -0.09 22.14 -9.96
N GLU A 218 -0.62 23.36 -9.99
CA GLU A 218 -1.52 23.92 -8.99
C GLU A 218 -2.79 23.07 -8.87
N ALA A 219 -3.35 22.61 -10.00
CA ALA A 219 -4.51 21.71 -10.02
C ALA A 219 -4.19 20.38 -9.32
N VAL A 220 -3.02 19.79 -9.60
CA VAL A 220 -2.57 18.56 -8.92
C VAL A 220 -2.43 18.78 -7.41
N PHE A 221 -1.92 19.94 -7.01
CA PHE A 221 -1.72 20.28 -5.61
C PHE A 221 -3.05 20.45 -4.87
N ASP A 222 -4.05 21.07 -5.51
CA ASP A 222 -5.36 21.37 -4.93
C ASP A 222 -6.34 20.18 -4.98
N GLU A 223 -6.22 19.30 -5.97
CA GLU A 223 -7.13 18.16 -6.19
C GLU A 223 -6.76 16.90 -5.40
N SER A 224 -5.64 16.89 -4.68
CA SER A 224 -5.17 15.72 -3.95
C SER A 224 -6.13 15.33 -2.82
N GLU A 225 -6.73 14.15 -2.92
CA GLU A 225 -7.57 13.56 -1.86
C GLU A 225 -6.78 13.30 -0.57
N SER A 226 -5.46 13.12 -0.68
CA SER A 226 -4.55 13.00 0.46
C SER A 226 -3.91 14.34 0.83
N LYS A 227 -3.80 14.61 2.14
CA LYS A 227 -3.26 15.88 2.65
C LYS A 227 -1.75 15.98 2.40
N TRP A 228 -1.33 16.90 1.52
CA TRP A 228 0.08 17.27 1.38
C TRP A 228 0.68 17.73 2.70
N ARG A 229 1.86 17.20 3.04
CA ARG A 229 2.67 17.72 4.15
C ARG A 229 3.64 18.77 3.63
N ALA A 230 3.27 20.04 3.82
CA ALA A 230 4.06 21.21 3.43
C ALA A 230 4.95 21.75 4.56
N SER A 231 4.59 21.52 5.82
CA SER A 231 5.32 22.02 7.00
C SER A 231 6.34 21.01 7.53
N GLY A 232 7.47 21.52 8.04
CA GLY A 232 8.58 20.68 8.55
C GLY A 232 9.39 19.97 7.45
N VAL A 233 9.17 20.34 6.18
CA VAL A 233 9.89 19.82 5.02
C VAL A 233 10.99 20.80 4.62
N ARG A 234 12.16 20.29 4.22
CA ARG A 234 13.24 21.15 3.69
C ARG A 234 12.72 21.95 2.48
N PRO A 235 13.10 23.22 2.28
CA PRO A 235 12.56 24.04 1.20
C PRO A 235 12.67 23.42 -0.21
N GLY A 236 13.70 22.62 -0.48
CA GLY A 236 13.86 21.90 -1.77
C GLY A 236 12.99 20.65 -1.92
N ASN A 237 12.38 20.16 -0.84
CA ASN A 237 11.51 18.98 -0.82
C ASN A 237 10.03 19.36 -0.69
N HIS A 238 9.70 20.65 -0.76
CA HIS A 238 8.32 21.10 -0.71
C HIS A 238 7.54 20.47 -1.88
N PRO A 239 6.38 19.82 -1.63
CA PRO A 239 5.67 19.04 -2.64
C PRO A 239 5.35 19.83 -3.91
N HIS A 240 4.81 21.05 -3.77
CA HIS A 240 4.56 21.93 -4.92
C HIS A 240 5.81 22.20 -5.78
N ARG A 241 6.99 22.37 -5.17
CA ARG A 241 8.23 22.60 -5.92
C ARG A 241 8.69 21.33 -6.64
N ARG A 242 8.49 20.16 -6.02
CA ARG A 242 8.83 18.87 -6.62
C ARG A 242 7.92 18.53 -7.79
N LEU A 243 6.64 18.82 -7.70
CA LEU A 243 5.70 18.71 -8.83
C LEU A 243 6.13 19.61 -9.99
N ALA A 244 6.47 20.88 -9.72
CA ALA A 244 6.97 21.79 -10.75
C ALA A 244 8.26 21.28 -11.41
N GLN A 245 9.23 20.82 -10.62
CA GLN A 245 10.47 20.22 -11.14
C GLN A 245 10.21 18.97 -11.99
N TYR A 246 9.24 18.15 -11.60
CA TYR A 246 8.88 16.96 -12.36
C TYR A 246 8.24 17.32 -13.70
N ARG A 247 7.27 18.25 -13.72
CA ARG A 247 6.68 18.78 -14.96
C ARG A 247 7.77 19.32 -15.89
N ASP A 248 8.64 20.20 -15.39
CA ASP A 248 9.69 20.81 -16.20
C ASP A 248 10.64 19.76 -16.80
N TRP A 249 10.93 18.69 -16.04
CA TRP A 249 11.75 17.57 -16.52
C TRP A 249 11.02 16.76 -17.61
N VAL A 250 9.76 16.39 -17.38
CA VAL A 250 8.95 15.60 -18.32
C VAL A 250 8.70 16.37 -19.62
N GLN A 251 8.41 17.68 -19.55
CA GLN A 251 8.24 18.52 -20.74
C GLN A 251 9.54 18.66 -21.54
N ALA A 252 10.70 18.72 -20.86
CA ALA A 252 12.00 18.79 -21.53
C ALA A 252 12.42 17.46 -22.17
N ARG A 253 11.98 16.33 -21.61
CA ARG A 253 12.30 14.97 -22.06
C ARG A 253 11.11 14.01 -21.83
N PRO A 254 10.09 14.04 -22.70
CA PRO A 254 8.89 13.22 -22.50
C PRO A 254 9.16 11.72 -22.62
N ASP A 255 10.21 11.35 -23.35
CA ASP A 255 10.69 9.98 -23.57
C ASP A 255 11.72 9.52 -22.53
N TRP A 256 11.88 10.23 -21.41
CA TRP A 256 12.89 9.90 -20.41
C TRP A 256 12.86 8.44 -19.89
N PRO A 257 11.71 7.73 -19.79
CA PRO A 257 11.72 6.33 -19.35
C PRO A 257 12.48 5.41 -20.31
N ASP A 258 12.51 5.74 -21.60
CA ASP A 258 13.18 4.93 -22.63
C ASP A 258 14.70 5.15 -22.65
N LEU A 259 15.20 6.10 -21.84
CA LEU A 259 16.61 6.45 -21.70
C LEU A 259 17.27 5.81 -20.46
N LEU A 260 16.54 5.01 -19.67
CA LEU A 260 17.02 4.29 -18.49
C LEU A 260 17.77 3.00 -18.87
#